data_AF-A0A933T425-F1
#
_entry.id   AF-A0A933T425-F1
#
_cell.length_a   1.000
_cell.length_b   1.000
_cell.length_c   1.000
_cell.angle_alpha   90.00
_cell.angle_beta   90.00
_cell.angle_gamma   90.00
#
_symmetry.space_group_name_H-M   'P 1'
#
loop_
_entity.id
_entity.type
_entity.pdbx_description
1 polymer ?
#
loop_
_entity_poly.entity_id
_entity_poly.type
_entity_poly.pdbx_seq_one_letter_code
_entity_poly.pdbx_strand_id
1 'polypeptide(L)'
;MKTIDFHGDLNEFLSAYNYQPELTKRLDDLQAFEFSQALINEIVLWKLNRYVSIDKENLQKIEGMKHLRAGDHRQSKIVIESLLNIHGVDLPMASTLLRFRNPEVFQIIDRHAYRAIYGRNYPLYQATPINRKVSVYFDYIDELISLCKSKKLPFQSIDRILYIFDKHNNGRLKS
;
A
#
# COMPACT_ATOMS: atom_id res chain seq x y z
N MET A 1 -20.05 0.51 2.51
CA MET A 1 -20.01 1.73 1.71
C MET A 1 -18.68 1.81 0.98
N LYS A 2 -18.69 2.22 -0.30
CA LYS A 2 -17.46 2.46 -1.08
C LYS A 2 -17.08 3.93 -1.01
N THR A 3 -15.80 4.25 -1.19
CA THR A 3 -15.34 5.65 -1.25
C THR A 3 -15.91 6.41 -2.43
N ILE A 4 -16.12 5.76 -3.58
CA ILE A 4 -16.70 6.42 -4.76
C ILE A 4 -18.14 6.88 -4.51
N ASP A 5 -18.90 6.08 -3.75
CA ASP A 5 -20.30 6.33 -3.38
C ASP A 5 -20.44 7.36 -2.24
N PHE A 6 -19.33 7.78 -1.61
CA PHE A 6 -19.36 8.78 -0.56
C PHE A 6 -19.53 10.19 -1.14
N HIS A 7 -20.55 10.90 -0.67
CA HIS A 7 -20.91 12.24 -1.14
C HIS A 7 -20.26 13.39 -0.34
N GLY A 8 -19.64 13.11 0.82
CA GLY A 8 -18.90 14.10 1.60
C GLY A 8 -17.45 14.30 1.12
N ASP A 9 -16.72 15.21 1.76
CA ASP A 9 -15.31 15.45 1.45
C ASP A 9 -14.43 14.35 2.06
N LEU A 10 -13.75 13.58 1.19
CA LEU A 10 -12.84 12.52 1.63
C LEU A 10 -11.59 13.07 2.34
N ASN A 11 -11.24 14.35 2.14
CA ASN A 11 -10.11 14.97 2.85
C ASN A 11 -10.37 15.12 4.36
N GLU A 12 -11.62 15.12 4.81
CA GLU A 12 -11.95 15.15 6.24
C GLU A 12 -11.38 13.93 6.98
N PHE A 13 -11.18 12.81 6.29
CA PHE A 13 -10.57 11.64 6.91
C PHE A 13 -9.07 11.80 7.12
N LEU A 14 -8.37 12.66 6.36
CA LEU A 14 -6.94 12.91 6.57
C LEU A 14 -6.68 13.58 7.91
N SER A 15 -7.53 14.53 8.32
CA SER A 15 -7.36 15.24 9.59
C SER A 15 -7.58 14.32 10.80
N ALA A 16 -8.33 13.23 10.63
CA ALA A 16 -8.53 12.20 11.63
C ALA A 16 -7.42 11.13 11.67
N TYR A 17 -6.41 11.20 10.79
CA TYR A 17 -5.31 10.23 10.78
C TYR A 17 -4.32 10.46 11.91
N ASN A 18 -4.46 9.65 12.95
CA ASN A 18 -3.55 9.60 14.10
C ASN A 18 -3.01 8.19 14.35
N TYR A 19 -2.84 7.38 13.30
CA TYR A 19 -2.25 6.06 13.46
C TYR A 19 -0.73 6.21 13.62
N GLN A 20 -0.28 6.16 14.87
CA GLN A 20 1.13 6.13 15.25
C GLN A 20 1.93 7.34 14.67
N PRO A 21 1.68 8.56 15.21
CA PRO A 21 2.07 9.83 14.60
C PRO A 21 3.58 10.05 14.46
N GLU A 22 4.36 9.65 15.46
CA GLU A 22 5.83 9.82 15.46
C GLU A 22 6.51 9.05 14.33
N LEU A 23 6.10 7.78 14.10
CA LEU A 23 6.68 7.01 13.00
C LEU A 23 6.13 7.49 11.65
N THR A 24 4.85 7.85 11.54
CA THR A 24 4.30 8.40 10.29
C THR A 24 5.12 9.61 9.82
N LYS A 25 5.46 10.51 10.75
CA LYS A 25 6.31 11.68 10.46
C LYS A 25 7.71 11.27 9.99
N ARG A 26 8.36 10.35 10.70
CA ARG A 26 9.69 9.84 10.33
C ARG A 26 9.70 9.11 8.98
N LEU A 27 8.61 8.41 8.64
CA LEU A 27 8.47 7.67 7.39
C LEU A 27 8.19 8.58 6.19
N ASP A 28 7.50 9.70 6.39
CA ASP A 28 7.23 10.68 5.32
C ASP A 28 8.53 11.33 4.81
N ASP A 29 9.57 11.38 5.65
CA ASP A 29 10.90 11.91 5.30
C ASP A 29 11.82 10.85 4.64
N LEU A 30 11.37 9.60 4.46
CA LEU A 30 12.25 8.49 4.05
C LEU A 30 12.75 8.50 2.60
N GLN A 31 12.16 9.32 1.73
CA GLN A 31 12.62 9.39 0.35
C GLN A 31 14.11 9.79 0.25
N ALA A 32 14.63 10.48 1.27
CA ALA A 32 16.01 10.94 1.36
C ALA A 32 17.04 9.87 1.81
N PHE A 33 16.61 8.70 2.29
CA PHE A 33 17.51 7.70 2.89
C PHE A 33 17.70 6.45 2.00
N GLU A 34 18.84 5.77 2.17
CA GLU A 34 19.06 4.45 1.56
C GLU A 34 18.13 3.39 2.15
N PHE A 35 17.51 2.59 1.26
CA PHE A 35 16.56 1.55 1.65
C PHE A 35 17.31 0.33 2.23
N SER A 36 17.52 0.32 3.55
CA SER A 36 18.30 -0.71 4.26
C SER A 36 17.41 -1.77 4.95
N GLN A 37 17.99 -2.93 5.29
CA GLN A 37 17.30 -3.96 6.09
C GLN A 37 16.90 -3.45 7.48
N ALA A 38 17.66 -2.52 8.08
CA ALA A 38 17.29 -1.89 9.35
C ALA A 38 16.01 -1.04 9.19
N LEU A 39 15.89 -0.29 8.10
CA LEU A 39 14.69 0.48 7.76
C LEU A 39 13.48 -0.44 7.48
N ILE A 40 13.71 -1.54 6.78
CA ILE A 40 12.69 -2.56 6.55
C ILE A 40 12.27 -3.19 7.88
N ASN A 41 13.20 -3.51 8.77
CA ASN A 41 12.88 -4.02 10.10
C ASN A 41 12.00 -3.03 10.87
N GLU A 42 12.29 -1.71 10.83
CA GLU A 42 11.43 -0.70 11.43
C GLU A 42 10.02 -0.68 10.80
N ILE A 43 9.91 -0.73 9.47
CA ILE A 43 8.63 -0.75 8.73
C ILE A 43 7.80 -2.03 9.01
N VAL A 44 8.47 -3.18 9.07
CA VAL A 44 7.86 -4.52 9.12
C VAL A 44 7.51 -4.90 10.57
N LEU A 45 8.36 -4.56 11.55
CA LEU A 45 8.03 -4.66 12.98
C LEU A 45 6.75 -3.87 13.30
N TRP A 46 6.58 -2.72 12.65
CA TRP A 46 5.47 -1.81 12.89
C TRP A 46 4.14 -2.20 12.26
N LYS A 47 4.14 -2.93 11.12
CA LYS A 47 2.90 -3.39 10.46
C LYS A 47 2.37 -4.73 10.99
N LEU A 48 3.23 -5.67 11.40
CA LEU A 48 2.80 -7.06 11.68
C LEU A 48 3.49 -7.77 12.85
N ASN A 49 4.45 -7.13 13.55
CA ASN A 49 5.29 -7.81 14.54
C ASN A 49 5.99 -9.07 13.95
N ARG A 50 6.48 -8.97 12.71
CA ARG A 50 7.16 -10.05 11.99
C ARG A 50 8.50 -9.54 11.45
N TYR A 51 9.49 -10.41 11.32
CA TYR A 51 10.75 -10.14 10.63
C TYR A 51 10.74 -10.81 9.26
N VAL A 52 11.06 -10.05 8.21
CA VAL A 52 11.27 -10.57 6.85
C VAL A 52 12.72 -10.29 6.49
N SER A 53 13.47 -11.33 6.14
CA SER A 53 14.82 -11.19 5.59
C SER A 53 14.71 -10.93 4.09
N ILE A 54 15.16 -9.77 3.63
CA ILE A 54 15.20 -9.41 2.21
C ILE A 54 16.66 -9.40 1.79
N ASP A 55 17.01 -10.20 0.78
CA ASP A 55 18.37 -10.25 0.26
C ASP A 55 18.76 -8.96 -0.47
N LYS A 56 20.07 -8.78 -0.68
CA LYS A 56 20.63 -7.59 -1.33
C LYS A 56 20.07 -7.36 -2.75
N GLU A 57 19.78 -8.44 -3.48
CA GLU A 57 19.24 -8.35 -4.85
C GLU A 57 17.84 -7.74 -4.83
N ASN A 58 16.96 -8.21 -3.95
CA ASN A 58 15.61 -7.68 -3.78
C ASN A 58 15.64 -6.24 -3.24
N LEU A 59 16.58 -5.89 -2.36
CA LEU A 59 16.77 -4.51 -1.92
C LEU A 59 17.11 -3.57 -3.08
N GLN A 60 18.02 -3.99 -3.98
CA GLN A 60 18.37 -3.22 -5.17
C GLN A 60 17.20 -3.08 -6.13
N LYS A 61 16.40 -4.14 -6.32
CA LYS A 61 15.17 -4.10 -7.11
C LYS A 61 14.16 -3.10 -6.55
N ILE A 62 13.96 -3.09 -5.23
CA ILE A 62 13.10 -2.09 -4.56
C ILE A 62 13.66 -0.70 -4.79
N GLU A 63 14.95 -0.47 -4.54
CA GLU A 63 15.60 0.84 -4.68
C GLU A 63 15.42 1.43 -6.07
N GLY A 64 15.51 0.61 -7.13
CA GLY A 64 15.27 1.02 -8.51
C GLY A 64 13.86 1.54 -8.79
N MET A 65 12.87 1.20 -7.95
CA MET A 65 11.47 1.66 -8.10
C MET A 65 11.29 3.15 -7.84
N LYS A 66 12.26 3.84 -7.20
CA LYS A 66 12.22 5.29 -7.00
C LYS A 66 12.19 6.09 -8.30
N HIS A 67 12.60 5.48 -9.41
CA HIS A 67 12.67 6.14 -10.72
C HIS A 67 11.37 6.01 -11.54
N LEU A 68 10.41 5.21 -11.08
CA LEU A 68 9.11 5.08 -11.75
C LEU A 68 8.30 6.36 -11.57
N ARG A 69 7.59 6.75 -12.63
CA ARG A 69 6.70 7.92 -12.61
C ARG A 69 5.28 7.49 -12.25
N ALA A 70 4.48 8.43 -11.75
CA ALA A 70 3.06 8.21 -11.50
C ALA A 70 2.38 7.58 -12.74
N GLY A 71 1.65 6.48 -12.54
CA GLY A 71 1.03 5.69 -13.61
C GLY A 71 1.87 4.51 -14.12
N ASP A 72 3.19 4.50 -13.94
CA ASP A 72 4.08 3.43 -14.44
C ASP A 72 4.13 2.17 -13.56
N HIS A 73 3.20 2.03 -12.64
CA HIS A 73 3.15 0.94 -11.65
C HIS A 73 3.22 -0.47 -12.28
N ARG A 74 2.75 -0.67 -13.52
CA ARG A 74 2.82 -1.97 -14.20
C ARG A 74 4.25 -2.40 -14.56
N GLN A 75 5.20 -1.46 -14.66
CA GLN A 75 6.62 -1.76 -14.92
C GLN A 75 7.28 -2.50 -13.74
N SER A 76 6.70 -2.46 -12.54
CA SER A 76 7.25 -3.12 -11.36
C SER A 76 6.87 -4.59 -11.20
N LYS A 77 6.23 -5.20 -12.23
CA LYS A 77 5.75 -6.59 -12.18
C LYS A 77 6.80 -7.56 -11.65
N ILE A 78 8.00 -7.56 -12.24
CA ILE A 78 9.09 -8.46 -11.86
C ILE A 78 9.52 -8.24 -10.40
N VAL A 79 9.53 -6.99 -9.93
CA VAL A 79 9.88 -6.66 -8.55
C VAL A 79 8.82 -7.18 -7.59
N ILE A 80 7.54 -6.97 -7.88
CA ILE A 80 6.44 -7.49 -7.04
C ILE A 80 6.47 -9.03 -7.01
N GLU A 81 6.66 -9.68 -8.15
CA GLU A 81 6.78 -11.14 -8.23
C GLU A 81 7.97 -11.65 -7.40
N SER A 82 9.12 -10.98 -7.48
CA SER A 82 10.31 -11.28 -6.66
C SER A 82 10.00 -11.16 -5.16
N LEU A 83 9.32 -10.08 -4.75
CA LEU A 83 8.91 -9.89 -3.35
C LEU A 83 7.92 -10.95 -2.87
N LEU A 84 6.95 -11.34 -3.69
CA LEU A 84 5.95 -12.35 -3.34
C LEU A 84 6.52 -13.78 -3.27
N ASN A 85 7.74 -14.01 -3.77
CA ASN A 85 8.46 -15.27 -3.59
C ASN A 85 9.23 -15.33 -2.26
N ILE A 86 9.37 -14.21 -1.54
CA ILE A 86 10.04 -14.19 -0.23
C ILE A 86 9.11 -14.79 0.82
N HIS A 87 9.63 -15.76 1.58
CA HIS A 87 8.88 -16.36 2.67
C HIS A 87 8.39 -15.31 3.68
N GLY A 88 7.08 -15.29 3.93
CA GLY A 88 6.45 -14.34 4.85
C GLY A 88 6.08 -12.99 4.22
N VAL A 89 6.34 -12.79 2.92
CA VAL A 89 5.89 -11.60 2.17
C VAL A 89 4.68 -11.95 1.32
N ASP A 90 3.57 -11.28 1.61
CA ASP A 90 2.39 -11.25 0.74
C ASP A 90 2.12 -9.80 0.30
N LEU A 91 1.13 -9.58 -0.56
CA LEU A 91 0.84 -8.26 -1.13
C LEU A 91 0.74 -7.11 -0.12
N PRO A 92 0.11 -7.27 1.07
CA PRO A 92 0.11 -6.19 2.05
C PRO A 92 1.51 -5.78 2.48
N MET A 93 2.46 -6.71 2.54
CA MET A 93 3.85 -6.39 2.87
C MET A 93 4.58 -5.80 1.66
N ALA A 94 4.49 -6.46 0.50
CA ALA A 94 5.15 -6.00 -0.72
C ALA A 94 4.71 -4.57 -1.11
N SER A 95 3.40 -4.28 -1.06
CA SER A 95 2.86 -2.94 -1.34
C SER A 95 3.30 -1.89 -0.31
N THR A 96 3.51 -2.27 0.95
CA THR A 96 4.06 -1.37 1.97
C THR A 96 5.51 -1.00 1.66
N LEU A 97 6.36 -1.97 1.34
CA LEU A 97 7.76 -1.72 0.96
C LEU A 97 7.84 -0.78 -0.24
N LEU A 98 7.04 -1.08 -1.28
CA LEU A 98 6.99 -0.28 -2.50
C LEU A 98 6.43 1.13 -2.26
N ARG A 99 5.38 1.29 -1.46
CA ARG A 99 4.83 2.61 -1.09
C ARG A 99 5.87 3.46 -0.38
N PHE A 100 6.61 2.90 0.58
CA PHE A 100 7.64 3.67 1.28
C PHE A 100 8.79 4.07 0.36
N ARG A 101 9.07 3.27 -0.67
CA ARG A 101 10.09 3.64 -1.65
C ARG A 101 9.60 4.71 -2.63
N ASN A 102 8.37 4.58 -3.13
CA ASN A 102 7.81 5.49 -4.12
C ASN A 102 6.29 5.66 -3.91
N PRO A 103 5.88 6.60 -3.02
CA PRO A 103 4.46 6.82 -2.71
C PRO A 103 3.69 7.48 -3.86
N GLU A 104 4.37 8.00 -4.89
CA GLU A 104 3.73 8.57 -6.07
C GLU A 104 3.19 7.50 -7.02
N VAL A 105 3.72 6.27 -6.92
CA VAL A 105 3.38 5.15 -7.79
C VAL A 105 2.63 4.05 -7.05
N PHE A 106 3.02 3.78 -5.80
CA PHE A 106 2.51 2.64 -5.04
C PHE A 106 1.74 3.09 -3.82
N GLN A 107 0.65 2.38 -3.55
CA GLN A 107 -0.13 2.51 -2.34
C GLN A 107 -0.34 1.14 -1.70
N ILE A 108 -0.60 1.14 -0.40
CA ILE A 108 -0.79 -0.09 0.38
C ILE A 108 -2.12 -0.72 -0.02
N ILE A 109 -2.10 -2.04 -0.26
CA ILE A 109 -3.30 -2.86 -0.38
C ILE A 109 -3.42 -3.75 0.86
N ASP A 110 -4.56 -3.70 1.53
CA ASP A 110 -4.93 -4.64 2.58
C ASP A 110 -6.44 -4.84 2.59
N ARG A 111 -6.95 -5.57 3.59
CA ARG A 111 -8.38 -5.87 3.69
C ARG A 111 -9.25 -4.62 3.84
N HIS A 112 -8.79 -3.62 4.59
CA HIS A 112 -9.54 -2.37 4.80
C HIS A 112 -9.52 -1.52 3.54
N ALA A 113 -8.34 -1.31 2.96
CA ALA A 113 -8.19 -0.49 1.76
C ALA A 113 -8.94 -1.09 0.56
N TYR A 114 -8.87 -2.42 0.37
CA TYR A 114 -9.63 -3.10 -0.67
C TYR A 114 -11.14 -2.98 -0.47
N ARG A 115 -11.62 -3.15 0.77
CA ARG A 115 -13.04 -3.02 1.09
C ARG A 115 -13.54 -1.58 0.90
N ALA A 116 -12.72 -0.59 1.23
CA ALA A 116 -13.03 0.83 1.01
C ALA A 116 -13.27 1.14 -0.48
N ILE A 117 -12.44 0.58 -1.37
CA ILE A 117 -12.57 0.78 -2.83
C ILE A 117 -13.72 -0.04 -3.41
N TYR A 118 -13.74 -1.35 -3.17
CA TYR A 118 -14.63 -2.26 -3.89
C TYR A 118 -15.92 -2.59 -3.15
N GLY A 119 -16.04 -2.25 -1.87
CA GLY A 119 -17.21 -2.56 -1.03
C GLY A 119 -17.39 -4.05 -0.74
N ARG A 120 -16.37 -4.89 -1.03
CA ARG A 120 -16.39 -6.34 -0.86
C ARG A 120 -15.12 -6.83 -0.17
N ASN A 121 -15.14 -8.08 0.28
CA ASN A 121 -14.00 -8.69 0.95
C ASN A 121 -12.79 -8.81 0.03
N TYR A 122 -11.61 -8.72 0.63
CA TYR A 122 -10.34 -8.92 -0.06
C TYR A 122 -10.27 -10.35 -0.64
N PRO A 123 -10.10 -10.51 -1.97
CA PRO A 123 -10.30 -11.79 -2.63
C PRO A 123 -9.06 -12.70 -2.58
N LEU A 124 -7.96 -12.23 -2.00
CA LEU A 124 -6.68 -12.91 -2.04
C LEU A 124 -6.38 -13.62 -0.71
N TYR A 125 -5.84 -14.83 -0.84
CA TYR A 125 -5.35 -15.66 0.24
C TYR A 125 -3.92 -16.14 -0.08
N GLN A 126 -3.25 -16.73 0.90
CA GLN A 126 -1.83 -17.06 0.78
C GLN A 126 -1.51 -17.92 -0.45
N ALA A 127 -2.32 -18.96 -0.69
CA ALA A 127 -2.18 -19.88 -1.82
C ALA A 127 -2.69 -19.33 -3.17
N THR A 128 -3.17 -18.08 -3.23
CA THR A 128 -3.53 -17.48 -4.52
C THR A 128 -2.30 -17.36 -5.43
N PRO A 129 -2.39 -17.73 -6.72
CA PRO A 129 -1.27 -17.61 -7.66
C PRO A 129 -0.68 -16.19 -7.73
N ILE A 130 0.66 -16.10 -7.81
CA ILE A 130 1.38 -14.81 -7.82
C ILE A 130 0.89 -13.89 -8.94
N ASN A 131 0.70 -14.42 -10.16
CA ASN A 131 0.18 -13.65 -11.29
C ASN A 131 -1.20 -13.03 -10.99
N ARG A 132 -2.07 -13.75 -10.28
CA ARG A 132 -3.38 -13.24 -9.85
C ARG A 132 -3.24 -12.17 -8.79
N LYS A 133 -2.34 -12.35 -7.82
CA LYS A 133 -2.01 -11.33 -6.81
C LYS A 133 -1.54 -10.03 -7.49
N VAL A 134 -0.58 -10.12 -8.40
CA VAL A 134 -0.05 -8.97 -9.16
C VAL A 134 -1.16 -8.27 -9.96
N SER A 135 -1.99 -9.03 -10.68
CA SER A 135 -3.12 -8.47 -11.44
C SER A 135 -4.08 -7.69 -10.53
N VAL A 136 -4.50 -8.28 -9.41
CA VAL A 136 -5.41 -7.58 -8.47
C VAL A 136 -4.76 -6.33 -7.88
N TYR A 137 -3.46 -6.34 -7.63
CA TYR A 137 -2.77 -5.15 -7.14
C TYR A 137 -2.71 -4.03 -8.19
N PHE A 138 -2.42 -4.35 -9.45
CA PHE A 138 -2.42 -3.34 -10.52
C PHE A 138 -3.82 -2.79 -10.78
N ASP A 139 -4.84 -3.64 -10.83
CA ASP A 139 -6.22 -3.19 -10.98
C ASP A 139 -6.65 -2.30 -9.79
N TYR A 140 -6.14 -2.58 -8.59
CA TYR A 140 -6.34 -1.72 -7.42
C TYR A 140 -5.66 -0.35 -7.58
N ILE A 141 -4.41 -0.28 -8.04
CA ILE A 141 -3.72 0.99 -8.26
C ILE A 141 -4.43 1.83 -9.34
N ASP A 142 -4.91 1.22 -10.43
CA ASP A 142 -5.69 1.91 -11.46
C ASP A 142 -6.97 2.54 -10.89
N GLU A 143 -7.70 1.80 -10.04
CA GLU A 143 -8.88 2.31 -9.35
C GLU A 143 -8.55 3.47 -8.40
N LEU A 144 -7.42 3.40 -7.70
CA LEU A 144 -6.96 4.51 -6.85
C LEU A 144 -6.65 5.77 -7.67
N ILE A 145 -5.97 5.62 -8.81
CA ILE A 145 -5.66 6.74 -9.71
C ILE A 145 -6.95 7.39 -10.20
N SER A 146 -7.92 6.57 -10.63
CA SER A 146 -9.24 7.04 -11.06
C SER A 146 -9.99 7.77 -9.93
N LEU A 147 -10.00 7.20 -8.73
CA LEU A 147 -10.61 7.80 -7.55
C LEU A 147 -9.97 9.15 -7.22
N CYS A 148 -8.64 9.23 -7.17
CA CYS A 148 -7.91 10.45 -6.86
C CYS A 148 -8.20 11.54 -7.89
N LYS A 149 -8.24 11.19 -9.19
CA LYS A 149 -8.60 12.13 -10.25
C LYS A 149 -10.04 12.65 -10.11
N SER A 150 -11.00 11.75 -9.86
CA SER A 150 -12.42 12.11 -9.76
C SER A 150 -12.75 12.95 -8.53
N LYS A 151 -12.10 12.67 -7.39
CA LYS A 151 -12.32 13.35 -6.11
C LYS A 151 -11.29 14.46 -5.82
N LYS A 152 -10.37 14.72 -6.76
CA LYS A 152 -9.26 15.70 -6.63
C LYS A 152 -8.42 15.48 -5.36
N LEU A 153 -8.07 14.23 -5.09
CA LEU A 153 -7.26 13.83 -3.94
C LEU A 153 -5.79 13.67 -4.33
N PRO A 154 -4.84 13.96 -3.42
CA PRO A 154 -3.44 13.58 -3.62
C PRO A 154 -3.30 12.06 -3.52
N PHE A 155 -2.68 11.44 -4.53
CA PHE A 155 -2.51 9.99 -4.57
C PHE A 155 -1.65 9.48 -3.40
N GLN A 156 -0.61 10.24 -3.02
CA GLN A 156 0.32 9.87 -1.95
C GLN A 156 -0.35 9.69 -0.57
N SER A 157 -1.53 10.29 -0.37
CA SER A 157 -2.25 10.26 0.90
C SER A 157 -3.46 9.32 0.90
N ILE A 158 -3.76 8.65 -0.22
CA ILE A 158 -5.03 7.93 -0.38
C ILE A 158 -5.14 6.72 0.55
N ASP A 159 -4.05 5.99 0.84
CA ASP A 159 -4.08 4.84 1.74
C ASP A 159 -4.55 5.22 3.15
N ARG A 160 -4.14 6.40 3.64
CA ARG A 160 -4.56 6.96 4.94
C ARG A 160 -6.05 7.25 4.96
N ILE A 161 -6.55 7.87 3.88
CA ILE A 161 -7.98 8.15 3.69
C ILE A 161 -8.78 6.84 3.72
N LEU A 162 -8.34 5.85 2.96
CA LEU A 162 -9.06 4.57 2.84
C LEU A 162 -9.15 3.83 4.16
N TYR A 163 -8.05 3.80 4.93
CA TYR A 163 -8.03 3.16 6.23
C TYR A 163 -9.06 3.76 7.19
N ILE A 164 -9.10 5.09 7.29
CA ILE A 164 -10.01 5.78 8.22
C ILE A 164 -11.44 5.73 7.72
N PHE A 165 -11.64 5.90 6.41
CA PHE A 165 -12.94 5.78 5.78
C PHE A 165 -13.56 4.43 6.08
N ASP A 166 -12.81 3.35 5.88
CA ASP A 166 -13.31 1.99 6.11
C ASP A 166 -13.59 1.73 7.59
N LYS A 167 -12.71 2.21 8.48
CA LYS A 167 -12.90 2.09 9.92
C LYS A 167 -14.15 2.82 10.42
N HIS A 168 -14.42 4.03 9.90
CA HIS A 168 -15.60 4.81 10.26
C HIS A 168 -16.89 4.22 9.67
N ASN A 169 -16.87 3.82 8.39
CA ASN A 169 -18.10 3.56 7.64
C ASN A 169 -18.45 2.07 7.49
N ASN A 170 -17.47 1.18 7.59
CA ASN A 170 -17.65 -0.26 7.36
C ASN A 170 -17.35 -1.10 8.62
N GLY A 171 -16.89 -0.47 9.70
CA GLY A 171 -16.67 -1.12 11.00
C GLY A 171 -15.63 -2.24 10.94
N ARG A 172 -15.81 -3.29 11.75
CA ARG A 172 -14.84 -4.40 11.83
C ARG A 172 -14.85 -5.25 10.56
N LEU A 173 -13.70 -5.81 10.22
CA LEU A 173 -13.60 -6.86 9.21
C LEU A 173 -14.32 -8.11 9.73
N LYS A 174 -15.09 -8.76 8.86
CA LYS A 174 -15.66 -10.09 9.17
C LYS A 174 -14.53 -11.12 9.03
N SER A 175 -14.44 -12.01 10.01
CA SER A 175 -13.46 -13.12 10.08
C SER A 175 -13.68 -14.12 8.97
#